data_AF-A0A2V9HGQ5-F1
#
_entry.id   AF-A0A2V9HGQ5-F1
#
_cell.length_a   1.000
_cell.length_b   1.000
_cell.length_c   1.000
_cell.angle_alpha   90.00
_cell.angle_beta   90.00
_cell.angle_gamma   90.00
#
_symmetry.space_group_name_H-M   'P 1'
#
loop_
_entity.id
_entity.type
_entity.pdbx_description
1 polymer ?
#
loop_
_entity_poly.entity_id
_entity_poly.type
_entity_poly.pdbx_seq_one_letter_code
_entity_poly.pdbx_strand_id
1 'polypeptide(L)' 'AGNHIVTQLNGVKIVDYTDTAPKFTDGVMGLQIHTGGGVKMRWKDIFIQEK' A
#
# COMPACT_ATOMS: atom_id res chain seq x y z
N ALA A 1 11.61 -10.22 5.04
CA ALA A 1 12.30 -8.98 4.66
C ALA A 1 11.29 -8.08 3.95
N GLY A 2 10.77 -7.07 4.66
CA GLY A 2 9.71 -6.19 4.17
C GLY A 2 10.20 -5.02 3.32
N ASN A 3 11.41 -5.11 2.76
CA ASN A 3 12.09 -4.00 2.10
C ASN A 3 11.86 -3.96 0.59
N HIS A 4 11.24 -5.01 0.03
CA HIS A 4 10.82 -5.06 -1.37
C HIS A 4 9.32 -4.80 -1.47
N ILE A 5 8.94 -3.73 -2.15
CA ILE A 5 7.56 -3.23 -2.24
C ILE A 5 7.16 -3.20 -3.71
N VAL A 6 6.05 -3.87 -4.02
CA VAL A 6 5.46 -3.88 -5.37
C VAL A 6 4.04 -3.38 -5.27
N THR A 7 3.70 -2.34 -6.05
CA THR A 7 2.33 -1.84 -6.16
C THR A 7 1.74 -2.18 -7.51
N GLN A 8 0.49 -2.62 -7.53
CA GLN A 8 -0.23 -2.97 -8.75
C GLN A 8 -1.57 -2.23 -8.79
N LEU A 9 -1.97 -1.78 -9.97
CA LEU A 9 -3.28 -1.19 -10.21
C LEU A 9 -3.86 -1.80 -11.49
N ASN A 10 -5.09 -2.33 -11.40
CA ASN A 10 -5.78 -2.97 -12.53
C ASN A 10 -4.94 -4.08 -13.23
N GLY A 11 -4.20 -4.87 -12.46
CA GLY A 11 -3.34 -5.95 -12.96
C GLY A 11 -2.00 -5.49 -13.57
N VAL A 12 -1.71 -4.19 -13.55
CA VAL A 12 -0.46 -3.63 -14.08
C VAL A 12 0.49 -3.27 -12.94
N LYS A 13 1.76 -3.65 -13.06
CA LYS A 13 2.82 -3.26 -12.12
C LYS A 13 3.12 -1.77 -12.29
N ILE A 14 2.91 -0.99 -11.23
CA ILE A 14 3.13 0.47 -11.22
C ILE A 14 4.52 0.79 -10.68
N VAL A 15 4.91 0.16 -9.56
CA VAL A 15 6.19 0.38 -8.89
C VAL A 15 6.76 -0.96 -8.45
N ASP A 16 8.08 -1.08 -8.56
CA ASP A 16 8.91 -2.17 -8.08
C ASP A 16 10.12 -1.55 -7.37
N TYR A 17 10.08 -1.49 -6.05
CA TYR A 17 11.01 -0.70 -5.25
C TYR A 17 11.66 -1.54 -4.16
N THR A 18 12.97 -1.38 -3.98
CA THR A 18 13.74 -1.98 -2.89
C THR A 18 14.34 -0.88 -2.02
N ASP A 19 13.91 -0.82 -0.77
CA ASP A 19 14.56 0.01 0.26
C ASP A 19 15.87 -0.68 0.68
N THR A 20 17.00 0.00 0.45
CA THR A 20 18.33 -0.51 0.79
C THR A 20 18.68 -0.32 2.27
N ALA A 21 17.91 0.49 3.01
CA ALA A 21 18.12 0.77 4.42
C ALA A 21 16.78 0.93 5.18
N PRO A 22 15.91 -0.11 5.20
CA PRO A 22 14.59 -0.03 5.81
C PRO A 22 14.69 0.16 7.33
N LYS A 23 14.02 1.17 7.84
CA LYS A 23 13.97 1.44 9.29
C LYS A 23 12.88 0.65 10.01
N PHE A 24 11.77 0.37 9.34
CA PHE A 24 10.61 -0.34 9.87
C PHE A 24 10.12 -1.32 8.82
N THR A 25 9.82 -2.55 9.24
CA THR A 25 9.32 -3.61 8.34
C THR A 25 8.00 -4.23 8.82
N ASP A 26 7.48 -3.74 9.95
CA ASP A 26 6.26 -4.16 10.60
C ASP A 26 5.44 -2.93 11.03
N GLY A 27 4.13 -3.11 11.21
CA GLY A 27 3.21 -2.03 11.53
C GLY A 27 1.76 -2.36 11.20
N VAL A 28 0.93 -1.32 11.18
CA VAL A 28 -0.51 -1.42 10.87
C VAL A 28 -0.81 -0.91 9.45
N MET A 29 -1.86 -1.45 8.82
CA MET A 29 -2.37 -0.96 7.54
C MET A 29 -3.36 0.20 7.76
N GLY A 30 -3.16 1.31 7.05
CA GLY A 30 -4.02 2.49 7.15
C GLY A 30 -4.62 2.88 5.80
N LEU A 31 -5.91 3.24 5.79
CA LEU A 31 -6.57 3.84 4.62
C LEU A 31 -6.71 5.33 4.89
N GLN A 32 -6.03 6.15 4.10
CA GLN A 32 -6.04 7.61 4.27
C GLN A 32 -6.79 8.27 3.11
N ILE A 33 -7.63 9.26 3.44
CA ILE A 33 -8.10 10.28 2.49
C ILE A 33 -7.51 11.60 2.96
N HIS A 34 -6.90 12.34 2.05
CA HIS A 34 -6.48 13.70 2.33
C HIS A 34 -7.69 14.64 2.44
N THR A 35 -7.68 15.56 3.40
CA THR A 35 -8.76 16.53 3.61
C THR A 35 -8.64 17.68 2.61
N GLY A 36 -9.16 17.46 1.39
CA GLY A 36 -9.18 18.48 0.34
C GLY A 36 -10.31 18.25 -0.67
N GLY A 37 -11.48 18.83 -0.41
CA GLY A 37 -12.48 19.12 -1.45
C GLY A 37 -13.38 17.96 -1.92
N GLY A 38 -14.33 17.55 -1.09
CA GLY A 38 -15.62 17.00 -1.59
C GLY A 38 -15.63 15.59 -2.18
N VAL A 39 -14.53 14.83 -2.11
CA VAL A 39 -14.48 13.46 -2.63
C VAL A 39 -15.07 12.48 -1.63
N LYS A 40 -15.95 11.59 -2.11
CA LYS A 40 -16.43 10.42 -1.36
C LYS A 40 -15.69 9.18 -1.85
N MET A 41 -14.94 8.54 -0.96
CA MET A 41 -14.25 7.28 -1.25
C MET A 41 -14.99 6.12 -0.58
N ARG A 42 -14.98 4.97 -1.25
CA ARG A 42 -15.47 3.70 -0.70
C ARG A 42 -14.43 2.63 -0.99
N TRP A 43 -14.14 1.81 0.02
CA TRP A 43 -13.33 0.61 -0.13
C TRP A 43 -14.20 -0.59 0.18
N LYS A 44 -13.92 -1.70 -0.50
CA LYS A 44 -14.53 -3.00 -0.24
C LYS A 44 -13.50 -4.07 -0.58
N ASP A 45 -13.71 -5.28 -0.08
CA ASP A 45 -12.93 -6.46 -0.47
C ASP A 45 -11.42 -6.31 -0.23
N ILE A 46 -11.05 -5.82 0.97
CA ILE A 46 -9.66 -5.67 1.40
C ILE A 46 -9.24 -6.94 2.14
N PHE A 47 -8.18 -7.59 1.64
CA PHE A 47 -7.64 -8.82 2.20
C PHE A 47 -6.15 -8.68 2.46
N ILE A 48 -5.68 -9.40 3.48
CA ILE A 48 -4.26 -9.59 3.76
C ILE A 48 -4.00 -11.09 3.65
N GLN A 49 -2.97 -11.45 2.90
CA GLN A 49 -2.49 -12.83 2.78
C GLN A 49 -1.03 -12.86 3.17
N GLU A 50 -0.71 -13.67 4.18
CA GLU A 50 0.66 -14.04 4.47
C GLU A 50 1.12 -15.13 3.49
N LYS A 51 2.40 -15.10 3.13
CA LYS A 51 2.99 -16.14 2.26
C LYS A 51 3.35 -17.38 3.06
#